data_AF-A0A937QCQ9-F1
#
_entry.id   AF-A0A937QCQ9-F1
#
_cell.length_a   1.000
_cell.length_b   1.000
_cell.length_c   1.000
_cell.angle_alpha   90.00
_cell.angle_beta   90.00
_cell.angle_gamma   90.00
#
_symmetry.space_group_name_H-M   'P 1'
#
loop_
_entity.id
_entity.type
_entity.pdbx_description
1 polymer ?
#
loop_
_entity_poly.entity_id
_entity_poly.type
_entity_poly.pdbx_seq_one_letter_code
_entity_poly.pdbx_strand_id
1 'polypeptide(L)'
;MKHGILCLTLIAFLLSTLLSLPQNAPAEDTKAFVPDKVLCAKMIQFGKQSYQRGKYLDAKEYFRKAVQADPSSTAAWRHYDLAVIYALAEKVNKNTGLIVPDVSPQGPAKAEVAAPPPPPQQPAPAKKPKFKIVEDEGC
;
A
#
# COMPACT_ATOMS: atom_id res chain seq x y z
N MET A 1 -1.25 34.50 -52.85
CA MET A 1 -0.21 33.54 -53.31
C MET A 1 0.69 33.02 -52.18
N LYS A 2 1.21 33.86 -51.28
CA LYS A 2 2.13 33.45 -50.19
C LYS A 2 1.53 32.45 -49.19
N HIS A 3 0.25 32.57 -48.83
CA HIS A 3 -0.42 31.65 -47.90
C HIS A 3 -0.66 30.25 -48.49
N GLY A 4 -0.87 30.14 -49.81
CA GLY A 4 -1.02 28.84 -50.48
C GLY A 4 0.30 28.05 -50.51
N ILE A 5 1.41 28.76 -50.73
CA ILE A 5 2.75 28.16 -50.68
C ILE A 5 3.11 27.71 -49.26
N LEU A 6 2.79 28.52 -48.23
CA LEU A 6 2.99 28.16 -46.82
C LEU A 6 2.16 26.93 -46.40
N CYS A 7 0.93 26.82 -46.90
CA CYS A 7 0.07 25.68 -46.58
C CYS A 7 0.57 24.39 -47.25
N LEU A 8 1.04 24.48 -48.50
CA LEU A 8 1.63 23.35 -49.22
C LEU A 8 2.91 22.83 -48.55
N THR A 9 3.78 23.71 -48.04
CA THR A 9 5.00 23.28 -47.33
C THR A 9 4.69 22.64 -45.99
N LEU A 10 3.68 23.13 -45.25
CA LEU A 10 3.21 22.50 -44.00
C LEU A 10 2.63 21.12 -44.25
N ILE A 11 1.80 20.96 -45.28
CA ILE A 11 1.22 19.66 -45.65
C ILE A 11 2.32 18.68 -46.06
N ALA A 12 3.29 19.11 -46.86
CA ALA A 12 4.43 18.27 -47.26
C ALA A 12 5.28 17.86 -46.06
N PHE A 13 5.48 18.75 -45.09
CA PHE A 13 6.21 18.44 -43.86
C PHE A 13 5.46 17.42 -43.00
N LEU A 14 4.14 17.60 -42.82
CA LEU A 14 3.29 16.65 -42.08
C LEU A 14 3.19 15.28 -42.77
N LEU A 15 3.16 15.24 -44.11
CA LEU A 15 3.12 14.00 -44.85
C LEU A 15 4.47 13.26 -44.77
N SER A 16 5.58 13.99 -44.82
CA SER A 16 6.93 13.45 -44.67
C SER A 16 7.18 12.87 -43.28
N THR A 17 6.71 13.54 -42.22
CA THR A 17 6.80 13.01 -40.86
C THR A 17 5.93 11.77 -40.71
N LEU A 18 4.72 11.76 -41.27
CA LEU A 18 3.80 10.61 -41.23
C LEU A 18 4.37 9.37 -41.96
N LEU A 19 5.06 9.55 -43.08
CA LEU A 19 5.76 8.46 -43.79
C LEU A 19 7.03 7.99 -43.08
N SER A 20 7.67 8.86 -42.29
CA SER A 20 8.91 8.55 -41.56
C SER A 20 8.65 7.84 -40.22
N LEU A 21 7.40 7.79 -39.75
CA LEU A 21 7.05 6.94 -38.61
C LEU A 21 7.21 5.47 -39.00
N PRO A 22 7.85 4.63 -38.19
CA PRO A 22 7.94 3.20 -38.46
C PRO A 22 6.52 2.61 -38.47
N GLN A 23 5.99 2.34 -39.66
CA GLN A 23 4.58 1.95 -39.80
C GLN A 23 4.27 0.57 -39.21
N ASN A 24 5.26 -0.29 -38.99
CA ASN A 24 5.02 -1.60 -38.40
C ASN A 24 6.28 -2.02 -37.64
N ALA A 25 6.16 -2.18 -36.33
CA ALA A 25 6.94 -3.22 -35.69
C ALA A 25 6.35 -4.55 -36.20
N PRO A 26 7.13 -5.48 -36.77
CA PRO A 26 6.62 -6.84 -36.91
C PRO A 26 6.18 -7.29 -35.53
N ALA A 27 4.88 -7.59 -35.39
CA ALA A 27 4.41 -8.37 -34.26
C ALA A 27 5.23 -9.66 -34.31
N GLU A 28 6.14 -9.85 -33.35
CA GLU A 28 6.83 -11.11 -33.18
C GLU A 28 5.75 -12.19 -33.26
N ASP A 29 5.90 -13.12 -34.20
CA ASP A 29 5.11 -14.34 -34.27
C ASP A 29 5.17 -14.95 -32.88
N THR A 30 4.14 -14.67 -32.09
CA THR A 30 4.03 -15.13 -30.73
C THR A 30 3.71 -16.60 -30.89
N LYS A 31 4.79 -17.39 -30.95
CA LYS A 31 4.77 -18.85 -30.87
C LYS A 31 3.62 -19.22 -29.95
N ALA A 32 2.57 -19.83 -30.54
CA ALA A 32 1.25 -19.93 -29.92
C ALA A 32 1.41 -20.23 -28.43
N PHE A 33 1.20 -19.23 -27.58
CA PHE A 33 1.44 -19.37 -26.15
C PHE A 33 0.36 -20.32 -25.65
N VAL A 34 0.75 -21.55 -25.28
CA VAL A 34 -0.15 -22.53 -24.71
C VAL A 34 -0.19 -22.28 -23.21
N PRO A 35 -1.33 -21.83 -22.63
CA PRO A 35 -1.41 -21.57 -21.21
C PRO A 35 -1.23 -22.85 -20.39
N ASP A 36 -0.35 -22.80 -19.39
CA ASP A 36 -0.21 -23.86 -18.40
C ASP A 36 -1.13 -23.58 -17.20
N LYS A 37 -2.35 -24.08 -17.32
CA LYS A 37 -3.40 -23.92 -16.29
C LYS A 37 -3.04 -24.63 -14.98
N VAL A 38 -2.30 -25.74 -15.04
CA VAL A 38 -1.91 -26.51 -13.85
C VAL A 38 -0.86 -25.75 -13.06
N LEU A 39 0.16 -25.23 -13.75
CA LEU A 39 1.16 -24.36 -13.14
C LEU A 39 0.52 -23.08 -12.60
N CYS A 40 -0.41 -22.45 -13.34
CA CYS A 40 -1.15 -21.29 -12.86
C CYS A 40 -1.85 -21.56 -11.53
N ALA A 41 -2.64 -22.64 -11.45
CA ALA A 41 -3.36 -23.02 -10.23
C ALA A 41 -2.40 -23.32 -9.06
N LYS A 42 -1.30 -24.02 -9.32
CA LYS A 42 -0.26 -24.32 -8.31
C LYS A 42 0.39 -23.05 -7.77
N MET A 43 0.73 -22.11 -8.65
CA MET A 43 1.31 -20.82 -8.26
C MET A 43 0.31 -19.97 -7.47
N ILE A 44 -0.98 -19.99 -7.82
CA ILE A 44 -2.03 -19.34 -7.02
C ILE A 44 -2.09 -19.95 -5.62
N GLN A 45 -2.02 -21.27 -5.48
CA GLN A 45 -2.04 -21.91 -4.16
C GLN A 45 -0.84 -21.48 -3.30
N PHE A 46 0.38 -21.51 -3.84
CA PHE A 46 1.56 -21.04 -3.09
C PHE A 46 1.47 -19.55 -2.74
N GLY A 47 0.99 -18.71 -3.66
CA GLY A 47 0.78 -17.30 -3.40
C GLY A 47 -0.22 -17.07 -2.27
N LYS A 48 -1.33 -17.83 -2.23
CA LYS A 48 -2.30 -17.77 -1.13
C LYS A 48 -1.69 -18.16 0.20
N GLN A 49 -0.86 -19.20 0.24
CA GLN A 49 -0.16 -19.62 1.47
C GLN A 49 0.78 -18.53 1.98
N SER A 50 1.55 -17.88 1.11
CA SER A 50 2.41 -16.75 1.48
C SER A 50 1.61 -15.53 1.93
N TYR A 51 0.50 -15.24 1.24
CA TYR A 51 -0.41 -14.14 1.57
C TYR A 51 -1.02 -14.32 2.96
N GLN A 52 -1.50 -15.53 3.29
CA GLN A 52 -2.03 -15.86 4.62
C GLN A 52 -1.00 -15.69 5.73
N ARG A 53 0.28 -15.85 5.42
CA ARG A 53 1.39 -15.62 6.36
C ARG A 53 1.84 -14.16 6.44
N GLY A 54 1.14 -13.23 5.77
CA GLY A 54 1.50 -11.82 5.69
C GLY A 54 2.73 -11.51 4.84
N LYS A 55 3.26 -12.49 4.10
CA LYS A 55 4.44 -12.32 3.23
C LYS A 55 4.00 -11.84 1.85
N TYR A 56 3.59 -10.58 1.76
CA TYR A 56 2.94 -10.06 0.55
C TYR A 56 3.89 -9.95 -0.65
N LEU A 57 5.18 -9.67 -0.44
CA LEU A 57 6.18 -9.66 -1.51
C LEU A 57 6.38 -11.06 -2.11
N ASP A 58 6.48 -12.09 -1.26
CA ASP A 58 6.58 -13.48 -1.72
C ASP A 58 5.31 -13.91 -2.47
N ALA A 59 4.14 -13.56 -1.92
CA ALA A 59 2.85 -13.82 -2.55
C ALA A 59 2.76 -13.18 -3.94
N LYS A 60 3.19 -11.93 -4.08
CA LYS A 60 3.26 -11.20 -5.36
C LYS A 60 4.08 -11.97 -6.39
N GLU A 61 5.25 -12.49 -6.01
CA GLU A 61 6.09 -13.26 -6.93
C GLU A 61 5.44 -14.57 -7.39
N TYR A 62 4.75 -15.28 -6.49
CA TYR A 62 3.99 -16.47 -6.89
C TYR A 62 2.83 -16.11 -7.82
N PHE A 63 2.06 -15.06 -7.55
CA PHE A 63 0.97 -14.65 -8.43
C PHE A 63 1.47 -14.12 -9.78
N ARG A 64 2.62 -13.46 -9.82
CA ARG A 64 3.27 -13.07 -11.09
C ARG A 64 3.58 -14.30 -11.94
N LYS A 65 4.13 -15.36 -11.33
CA LYS A 65 4.37 -16.64 -12.03
C LYS A 65 3.05 -17.29 -12.49
N ALA A 66 1.96 -17.14 -11.73
CA ALA A 66 0.65 -17.63 -12.15
C ALA A 66 0.11 -16.89 -13.39
N VAL A 67 0.26 -15.57 -13.44
CA VAL A 67 -0.10 -14.74 -14.61
C VAL A 67 0.76 -15.10 -15.82
N GLN A 68 2.06 -15.35 -15.62
CA GLN A 68 2.94 -15.80 -16.71
C GLN A 68 2.58 -17.20 -17.24
N ALA A 69 2.07 -18.08 -16.38
CA ALA A 69 1.66 -19.42 -16.78
C ALA A 69 0.31 -19.41 -17.53
N ASP A 70 -0.63 -18.56 -17.12
CA ASP A 70 -1.90 -18.35 -17.81
C ASP A 70 -2.34 -16.88 -17.75
N PRO A 71 -1.99 -16.07 -18.77
CA PRO A 71 -2.38 -14.67 -18.86
C PRO A 71 -3.89 -14.46 -19.00
N SER A 72 -4.64 -15.48 -19.40
CA SER A 72 -6.11 -15.41 -19.53
C SER A 72 -6.83 -15.62 -18.19
N SER A 73 -6.11 -16.06 -17.15
CA SER A 73 -6.68 -16.35 -15.84
C SER A 73 -7.02 -15.08 -15.07
N THR A 74 -8.31 -14.72 -15.03
CA THR A 74 -8.82 -13.60 -14.20
C THR A 74 -8.48 -13.80 -12.72
N ALA A 75 -8.44 -15.04 -12.25
CA ALA A 75 -8.09 -15.35 -10.86
C ALA A 75 -6.62 -15.01 -10.56
N ALA A 76 -5.69 -15.29 -11.48
CA ALA A 76 -4.28 -14.96 -11.32
C ALA A 76 -4.08 -13.44 -11.22
N TRP A 77 -4.71 -12.68 -12.12
CA TRP A 77 -4.67 -11.21 -12.10
C TRP A 77 -5.25 -10.63 -10.81
N ARG A 78 -6.45 -11.06 -10.41
CA ARG A 78 -7.07 -10.59 -9.15
C ARG A 78 -6.15 -10.80 -7.95
N HIS A 79 -5.52 -11.97 -7.85
CA HIS A 79 -4.60 -12.26 -6.75
C HIS A 79 -3.30 -11.47 -6.83
N TYR A 80 -2.76 -11.27 -8.03
CA TYR A 80 -1.58 -10.45 -8.26
C TYR A 80 -1.83 -9.00 -7.84
N ASP A 81 -2.91 -8.38 -8.31
CA ASP A 81 -3.26 -6.99 -7.99
C ASP A 81 -3.43 -6.80 -6.47
N LEU A 82 -4.13 -7.73 -5.82
CA LEU A 82 -4.28 -7.72 -4.37
C LEU A 82 -2.91 -7.76 -3.68
N ALA A 83 -2.03 -8.69 -4.05
CA ALA A 83 -0.71 -8.80 -3.42
C ALA A 83 0.17 -7.56 -3.67
N VAL A 84 0.07 -6.93 -4.84
CA VAL A 84 0.77 -5.66 -5.13
C VAL A 84 0.32 -4.56 -4.20
N ILE A 85 -0.99 -4.39 -4.00
CA ILE A 85 -1.55 -3.37 -3.11
C ILE A 85 -1.06 -3.57 -1.67
N TYR A 86 -1.16 -4.80 -1.14
CA TYR A 86 -0.73 -5.08 0.23
C TYR A 86 0.78 -4.98 0.41
N ALA A 87 1.58 -5.43 -0.57
CA ALA A 87 3.03 -5.26 -0.53
C ALA A 87 3.44 -3.79 -0.55
N LEU A 88 2.73 -2.96 -1.31
CA LEU A 88 2.93 -1.51 -1.31
C LEU A 88 2.56 -0.90 0.04
N ALA A 89 1.40 -1.26 0.60
CA ALA A 89 0.95 -0.79 1.91
C ALA A 89 1.97 -1.14 3.01
N GLU A 90 2.51 -2.36 3.00
CA GLU A 90 3.56 -2.79 3.93
C GLU A 90 4.85 -1.95 3.77
N LYS A 91 5.26 -1.67 2.52
CA LYS A 91 6.44 -0.85 2.24
C LYS A 91 6.24 0.60 2.69
N VAL A 92 5.06 1.18 2.48
CA VAL A 92 4.72 2.53 2.93
C VAL A 92 4.69 2.59 4.46
N ASN A 93 4.10 1.59 5.13
CA ASN A 93 4.08 1.52 6.59
C ASN A 93 5.50 1.44 7.20
N LYS A 94 6.41 0.72 6.54
CA LYS A 94 7.84 0.67 6.95
C LYS A 94 8.57 1.99 6.66
N ASN A 95 8.18 2.70 5.61
CA ASN A 95 8.71 4.00 5.24
C ASN A 95 7.88 5.11 5.90
N THR A 96 7.99 5.21 7.23
CA THR A 96 7.25 6.17 8.08
C THR A 96 7.39 7.62 7.66
N GLY A 97 8.45 8.00 6.92
CA GLY A 97 8.61 9.34 6.35
C GLY A 97 7.59 9.72 5.26
N LEU A 98 6.81 8.77 4.74
CA LEU A 98 5.72 9.01 3.78
C LEU A 98 4.35 9.12 4.45
N ILE A 99 4.25 8.75 5.72
CA ILE A 99 3.04 8.86 6.52
C ILE A 99 3.28 10.04 7.46
N VAL A 100 3.02 11.25 6.99
CA VAL A 100 2.96 12.40 7.88
C VAL A 100 1.80 12.12 8.85
N PRO A 101 2.04 12.00 10.17
CA PRO A 101 0.93 11.97 11.11
C PRO A 101 0.17 13.29 10.93
N ASP A 102 -1.12 13.20 10.60
CA ASP A 102 -2.08 14.31 10.67
C ASP A 102 -2.13 15.35 9.51
N VAL A 103 -2.36 14.91 8.27
CA VAL A 103 -2.77 15.82 7.16
C VAL A 103 -4.06 15.40 6.44
N SER A 104 -4.94 14.64 7.11
CA SER A 104 -6.32 14.54 6.67
C SER A 104 -7.13 15.61 7.41
N PRO A 105 -7.57 16.71 6.78
CA PRO A 105 -8.50 17.64 7.42
C PRO A 105 -9.87 16.98 7.51
N GLN A 106 -10.03 16.09 8.48
CA GLN A 106 -11.31 15.50 8.85
C GLN A 106 -12.11 16.53 9.66
N GLY A 107 -12.89 17.37 8.97
CA GLY A 107 -14.02 18.09 9.56
C GLY A 107 -13.66 19.10 10.66
N PRO A 108 -14.65 19.81 11.22
CA PRO A 108 -14.39 20.96 12.08
C PRO A 108 -13.67 20.52 13.34
N ALA A 109 -12.68 21.32 13.72
CA ALA A 109 -11.83 21.17 14.90
C ALA A 109 -12.56 20.49 16.05
N LYS A 110 -12.10 19.28 16.40
CA LYS A 110 -12.44 18.68 17.68
C LYS A 110 -11.81 19.59 18.72
N ALA A 111 -12.65 20.41 19.35
CA ALA A 111 -12.28 21.25 20.47
C ALA A 111 -11.44 20.39 21.42
N GLU A 112 -10.23 20.88 21.67
CA GLU A 112 -9.33 20.40 22.70
C GLU A 112 -10.12 20.41 24.01
N VAL A 113 -10.66 19.25 24.39
CA VAL A 113 -11.23 19.07 25.71
C VAL A 113 -10.03 19.03 26.63
N ALA A 114 -9.68 20.19 27.16
CA ALA A 114 -8.76 20.33 28.28
C ALA A 114 -9.15 19.29 29.33
N ALA A 115 -8.21 18.41 29.67
CA ALA A 115 -8.38 17.51 30.80
C ALA A 115 -8.75 18.36 32.04
N PRO A 116 -9.72 17.95 32.87
CA PRO A 116 -9.99 18.66 34.10
C PRO A 116 -8.71 18.68 34.95
N PRO A 117 -8.40 19.81 35.62
CA PRO A 117 -7.17 19.93 36.40
C PRO A 117 -7.13 18.84 37.47
N PRO A 118 -5.94 18.27 37.76
CA PRO A 118 -5.82 17.25 38.79
C PRO A 118 -6.30 17.83 40.14
N PRO A 119 -6.98 17.02 40.97
CA PRO A 119 -7.47 17.48 42.27
C PRO A 119 -6.29 17.99 43.13
N PRO A 120 -6.50 19.04 43.95
CA PRO A 120 -5.45 19.63 44.77
C PRO A 120 -4.76 18.57 45.64
N GLN A 121 -3.45 18.38 45.45
CA GLN A 121 -2.63 17.58 46.36
C GLN A 121 -2.64 18.26 47.73
N GLN A 122 -3.26 17.62 48.71
CA GLN A 122 -3.16 18.03 50.11
C GLN A 122 -1.71 17.85 50.58
N PRO A 123 -1.10 18.86 51.23
CA PRO A 123 0.25 18.76 51.76
C PRO A 123 0.28 17.81 52.97
N ALA A 124 1.11 16.77 52.91
CA ALA A 124 1.69 16.15 54.12
C ALA A 124 2.79 17.09 54.64
N PRO A 125 3.17 17.14 55.95
CA PRO A 125 3.04 16.09 56.98
C PRO A 125 2.77 16.60 58.44
N ALA A 126 2.54 15.67 59.39
CA ALA A 126 3.11 15.76 60.76
C ALA A 126 2.94 14.43 61.50
N LYS A 127 4.06 13.73 61.79
CA LYS A 127 4.09 12.60 62.73
C LYS A 127 3.75 13.09 64.14
N LYS A 128 2.82 12.42 64.82
CA LYS A 128 2.53 12.59 66.26
C LYS A 128 2.32 11.21 66.93
N PRO A 129 2.57 11.11 68.25
CA PRO A 129 3.42 10.06 68.85
C PRO A 129 2.70 8.75 69.20
N LYS A 130 3.51 7.70 69.39
CA LYS A 130 3.15 6.34 69.81
C LYS A 130 2.23 6.34 71.05
N PHE A 131 1.06 5.74 70.90
CA PHE A 131 0.23 5.31 72.04
C PHE A 131 0.76 3.97 72.56
N LYS A 132 1.06 3.92 73.86
CA LYS A 132 1.51 2.73 74.58
C LYS A 132 0.29 1.88 74.92
N ILE A 133 0.34 0.59 74.60
CA ILE A 133 -0.63 -0.40 75.10
C ILE A 133 -0.15 -0.76 76.50
N VAL A 134 -0.97 -0.45 77.50
CA VAL A 134 -0.78 -0.84 78.89
C VAL A 134 -1.17 -2.31 79.00
N GLU A 135 -0.29 -3.13 79.59
CA GLU A 135 -0.61 -4.51 79.97
C GLU A 135 -1.74 -4.51 81.00
N ASP A 136 -2.82 -5.23 80.70
CA ASP A 136 -3.88 -5.54 81.66
C ASP A 136 -3.80 -7.04 81.97
N GLU A 137 -3.15 -7.35 83.09
CA GLU A 137 -3.16 -8.68 83.70
C GLU A 137 -4.39 -8.83 84.60
N GLY A 138 -5.23 -9.82 84.29
CA GLY A 138 -5.95 -10.58 85.29
C GLY A 138 -7.38 -10.13 85.62
N CYS A 139 -8.35 -10.94 85.16
CA CYS A 139 -9.41 -11.54 85.98
C CYS A 139 -9.91 -12.81 85.29
#